data_AF-A0A1V5A2S8-F1
#
_entry.id   AF-A0A1V5A2S8-F1
#
_cell.length_a   1.000
_cell.length_b   1.000
_cell.length_c   1.000
_cell.angle_alpha   90.00
_cell.angle_beta   90.00
_cell.angle_gamma   90.00
#
_symmetry.space_group_name_H-M   'P 1'
#
loop_
_entity.id
_entity.type
_entity.pdbx_description
1 polymer ?
#
loop_
_entity_poly.entity_id
_entity_poly.type
_entity_poly.pdbx_seq_one_letter_code
_entity_poly.pdbx_strand_id
1 'polypeptide(L)'
;MEPELIQIFEMLVALVAALVAYWQHRQKTQAIEEKEEVLVEKEVAEALQFAAESEKDEVVSYFDPEDDKVTTPPDSVPSRSWKMSDETKRWVTIGHTPEEQASLLRQIANAENEKKMQYFISVPTAYYEIEYGLVKGGGKGA
;
A
#
# COMPACT_ATOMS: atom_id res chain seq x y z
N MET A 1 -19.25 -79.72 24.05
CA MET A 1 -19.07 -78.40 24.69
C MET A 1 -20.41 -77.69 24.62
N GLU A 2 -20.82 -77.06 25.71
CA GLU A 2 -22.12 -76.39 25.81
C GLU A 2 -22.17 -75.15 24.87
N PRO A 3 -23.29 -74.91 24.17
CA PRO A 3 -23.41 -73.84 23.17
C PRO A 3 -23.16 -72.43 23.74
N GLU A 4 -23.46 -72.21 25.02
CA GLU A 4 -23.26 -70.93 25.71
C GLU A 4 -21.77 -70.55 25.84
N LEU A 5 -20.89 -71.53 26.07
CA LEU A 5 -19.45 -71.28 26.21
C LEU A 5 -18.83 -70.80 24.89
N ILE A 6 -19.27 -71.38 23.76
CA ILE A 6 -18.79 -71.00 22.43
C ILE A 6 -19.20 -69.56 22.11
N GLN A 7 -20.43 -69.17 22.44
CA GLN A 7 -20.93 -67.80 22.25
C GLN A 7 -20.16 -66.76 23.06
N ILE A 8 -19.79 -67.07 24.31
CA ILE A 8 -18.96 -66.18 25.14
C ILE A 8 -17.56 -65.98 24.52
N PHE A 9 -16.95 -67.06 24.01
CA PHE A 9 -15.66 -66.96 23.31
C PHE A 9 -15.75 -66.14 22.02
N GLU A 10 -16.79 -66.33 21.21
CA GLU A 10 -17.01 -65.53 19.99
C GLU A 10 -17.18 -64.04 20.30
N MET A 11 -17.92 -63.70 21.36
CA MET A 11 -18.10 -62.32 21.80
C MET A 11 -16.77 -61.69 22.25
N LEU A 12 -15.91 -62.44 22.96
CA LEU A 12 -14.57 -61.99 23.35
C LEU A 12 -13.67 -61.77 22.14
N VAL A 13 -13.71 -62.66 21.15
CA VAL A 13 -12.94 -62.52 19.90
C VAL A 13 -13.41 -61.29 19.11
N ALA A 14 -14.72 -61.07 19.01
CA ALA A 14 -15.28 -59.89 18.36
C ALA A 14 -14.88 -58.60 19.07
N LEU A 15 -14.87 -58.58 20.41
CA LEU A 15 -14.42 -57.44 21.20
C LEU A 15 -12.94 -57.11 20.94
N VAL A 16 -12.07 -58.12 20.94
CA VAL A 16 -10.63 -57.94 20.66
C VAL A 16 -10.42 -57.43 19.24
N ALA A 17 -11.15 -57.97 18.25
CA ALA A 17 -11.07 -57.51 16.87
C ALA A 17 -11.50 -56.04 16.73
N ALA A 18 -12.57 -55.62 17.42
CA ALA A 18 -13.03 -54.24 17.43
C ALA A 18 -11.99 -53.28 18.06
N LEU A 19 -11.36 -53.70 19.16
CA LEU A 19 -10.28 -52.93 19.80
C LEU A 19 -9.07 -52.76 18.89
N VAL A 20 -8.65 -53.81 18.20
CA VAL A 20 -7.54 -53.76 17.23
C VAL A 20 -7.89 -52.86 16.04
N ALA A 21 -9.11 -52.98 15.50
CA ALA A 21 -9.57 -52.12 14.41
C ALA A 21 -9.60 -50.64 14.80
N TYR A 22 -10.06 -50.32 16.03
CA TYR A 22 -10.02 -48.96 16.56
C TYR A 22 -8.60 -48.42 16.66
N TRP A 23 -7.67 -49.22 17.20
CA TRP A 23 -6.27 -48.81 17.34
C TRP A 23 -5.59 -48.58 15.99
N GLN A 24 -5.81 -49.47 15.03
CA GLN A 24 -5.31 -49.31 13.66
C GLN A 24 -5.89 -48.08 12.96
N HIS A 25 -7.18 -47.80 13.15
CA HIS A 25 -7.79 -46.60 12.58
C HIS A 25 -7.17 -45.33 13.18
N ARG A 26 -7.02 -45.27 14.51
CA ARG A 26 -6.41 -44.14 15.19
C ARG A 26 -4.97 -43.87 14.74
N GLN A 27 -4.15 -44.91 14.62
CA GLN A 27 -2.78 -44.81 14.12
C GLN A 27 -2.73 -44.27 12.68
N LYS A 28 -3.63 -44.73 11.82
CA LYS A 28 -3.73 -44.23 10.44
C LYS A 28 -4.14 -42.76 10.39
N THR A 29 -5.10 -42.34 11.21
CA THR A 29 -5.55 -40.94 11.26
C THR A 29 -4.42 -40.01 11.69
N GLN A 30 -3.67 -40.36 12.74
CA GLN A 30 -2.53 -39.54 13.19
C GLN A 30 -1.43 -39.43 12.13
N ALA A 31 -1.14 -40.52 11.44
CA ALA A 31 -0.13 -40.52 10.37
C ALA A 31 -0.59 -39.76 9.10
N ILE A 32 -1.89 -39.57 8.91
CA ILE A 32 -2.43 -38.73 7.82
C ILE A 32 -2.32 -37.25 8.24
N GLU A 33 -2.77 -36.93 9.45
CA GLU A 33 -2.74 -35.58 10.01
C GLU A 33 -1.31 -35.00 10.03
N GLU A 34 -0.33 -35.76 10.54
CA GLU A 34 1.08 -35.33 10.55
C GLU A 34 1.63 -35.11 9.13
N LYS A 35 1.22 -35.93 8.16
CA LYS A 35 1.65 -35.76 6.76
C LYS A 35 1.01 -34.54 6.11
N GLU A 36 -0.25 -34.27 6.42
CA GLU A 36 -0.96 -33.08 5.95
C GLU A 36 -0.34 -31.81 6.56
N GLU A 37 -0.05 -31.80 7.86
CA GLU A 37 0.62 -30.67 8.52
C GLU A 37 1.99 -30.39 7.91
N VAL A 38 2.82 -31.42 7.70
CA VAL A 38 4.15 -31.26 7.08
C VAL A 38 4.05 -30.75 5.64
N LEU A 39 3.03 -31.18 4.88
CA LEU A 39 2.81 -30.69 3.52
C LEU A 39 2.38 -29.22 3.52
N VAL A 40 1.47 -28.83 4.41
CA VAL A 40 1.03 -27.44 4.57
C VAL A 40 2.20 -26.55 5.01
N GLU A 41 2.99 -26.97 5.99
CA GLU A 41 4.19 -26.22 6.42
C GLU A 41 5.17 -26.01 5.28
N LYS A 42 5.38 -27.04 4.45
CA LYS A 42 6.25 -26.95 3.28
C LYS A 42 5.70 -25.97 2.24
N GLU A 43 4.41 -26.03 1.91
CA GLU A 43 3.78 -25.11 0.95
C GLU A 43 3.83 -23.66 1.45
N VAL A 44 3.60 -23.43 2.75
CA VAL A 44 3.72 -22.11 3.36
C VAL A 44 5.15 -21.61 3.30
N ALA A 45 6.14 -22.44 3.61
CA ALA A 45 7.55 -22.08 3.52
C ALA A 45 7.97 -21.72 2.07
N GLU A 46 7.49 -22.48 1.08
CA GLU A 46 7.74 -22.21 -0.34
C GLU A 46 7.09 -20.89 -0.79
N ALA A 47 5.84 -20.63 -0.36
CA ALA A 47 5.16 -19.37 -0.65
C ALA A 47 5.87 -18.15 -0.02
N LEU A 48 6.35 -18.29 1.21
CA LEU A 48 7.14 -17.24 1.89
C LEU A 48 8.48 -17.02 1.19
N GLN A 49 9.13 -18.09 0.73
CA GLN A 49 10.38 -17.98 -0.03
C GLN A 49 10.15 -17.25 -1.36
N PHE A 50 9.11 -17.62 -2.11
CA PHE A 50 8.75 -16.96 -3.37
C PHE A 50 8.45 -15.46 -3.17
N ALA A 51 7.70 -15.12 -2.12
CA ALA A 51 7.43 -13.72 -1.77
C ALA A 51 8.74 -12.96 -1.46
N ALA A 52 9.64 -13.56 -0.66
CA ALA A 52 10.93 -12.96 -0.33
C ALA A 52 11.86 -12.81 -1.54
N GLU A 53 11.82 -13.74 -2.51
CA GLU A 53 12.54 -13.63 -3.78
C GLU A 53 11.98 -12.50 -4.65
N SER A 54 10.65 -12.37 -4.72
CA SER A 54 10.00 -11.30 -5.49
C SER A 54 10.32 -9.88 -4.96
N GLU A 55 10.35 -9.71 -3.64
CA GLU A 55 10.70 -8.42 -3.01
C GLU A 55 12.17 -8.06 -3.29
N LYS A 56 13.07 -9.06 -3.31
CA LYS A 56 14.48 -8.83 -3.67
C LYS A 56 14.62 -8.39 -5.12
N ASP A 57 13.90 -9.02 -6.04
CA ASP A 57 13.94 -8.65 -7.46
C ASP A 57 13.44 -7.23 -7.71
N GLU A 58 12.42 -6.78 -6.97
CA GLU A 58 11.93 -5.40 -7.02
C GLU A 58 13.03 -4.40 -6.60
N VAL A 59 13.70 -4.66 -5.47
CA VAL A 59 14.79 -3.80 -5.00
C VAL A 59 15.94 -3.79 -6.00
N VAL A 60 16.33 -4.94 -6.54
CA VAL A 60 17.40 -5.02 -7.56
C VAL A 60 17.02 -4.23 -8.81
N SER A 61 15.78 -4.33 -9.28
CA SER A 61 15.31 -3.58 -10.45
C SER A 61 15.35 -2.06 -10.26
N TYR A 62 15.07 -1.58 -9.04
CA TYR A 62 15.17 -0.14 -8.74
C TYR A 62 16.59 0.41 -8.84
N PHE A 63 17.61 -0.43 -8.62
CA PHE A 63 19.03 -0.05 -8.71
C PHE A 63 19.69 -0.46 -10.03
N ASP A 64 18.94 -1.00 -10.99
CA ASP A 64 19.46 -1.36 -12.30
C ASP A 64 19.78 -0.08 -13.10
N PRO A 65 21.05 0.19 -13.45
CA PRO A 65 21.41 1.37 -14.24
C PRO A 65 20.89 1.30 -15.69
N GLU A 66 20.43 0.13 -16.16
CA GLU A 66 19.77 -0.02 -17.46
C GLU A 66 18.25 0.20 -17.39
N ASP A 67 17.64 0.28 -16.19
CA ASP A 67 16.21 0.59 -16.01
C ASP A 67 15.95 2.11 -15.94
N ASP A 68 15.67 2.70 -17.10
CA ASP A 68 15.30 4.12 -17.24
C ASP A 68 13.87 4.45 -16.75
N LYS A 69 13.10 3.49 -16.20
CA LYS A 69 11.76 3.80 -15.66
C LYS A 69 11.81 4.76 -14.47
N VAL A 70 12.86 4.68 -13.65
CA VAL A 70 13.04 5.58 -12.50
C VAL A 70 13.38 7.01 -12.94
N THR A 71 13.97 7.17 -14.12
CA THR A 71 14.40 8.46 -14.68
C THR A 71 13.39 9.07 -15.66
N THR A 72 12.34 8.32 -16.04
CA THR A 72 11.31 8.77 -16.97
C THR A 72 10.49 9.91 -16.34
N PRO A 73 10.60 11.15 -16.85
CA PRO A 73 9.81 12.25 -16.34
C PRO A 73 8.31 12.01 -16.60
N PRO A 74 7.41 12.54 -15.75
CA PRO A 74 5.98 12.48 -16.03
C PRO A 74 5.66 13.14 -17.39
N ASP A 75 4.74 12.52 -18.15
CA ASP A 75 4.38 12.89 -19.52
C ASP A 75 3.99 14.37 -19.72
N SER A 76 3.48 15.01 -18.67
CA SER A 76 3.05 16.40 -18.73
C SER A 76 3.55 17.18 -17.51
N VAL A 77 4.69 17.85 -17.69
CA VAL A 77 5.03 19.00 -16.85
C VAL A 77 4.28 20.22 -17.39
N PRO A 78 3.50 20.94 -16.55
CA PRO A 78 2.82 22.14 -17.00
C PRO A 78 3.85 23.14 -17.53
N SER A 79 3.60 23.69 -18.72
CA SER A 79 4.46 24.72 -19.30
C SER A 79 4.52 25.90 -18.33
N ARG A 80 5.74 26.24 -17.88
CA ARG A 80 5.98 27.40 -17.00
C ARG A 80 5.42 28.66 -17.66
N SER A 81 4.25 29.10 -17.19
CA SER A 81 3.50 30.22 -17.73
C SER A 81 3.54 31.36 -16.74
N TRP A 82 3.71 32.59 -17.22
CA TRP A 82 3.57 33.77 -16.36
C TRP A 82 2.14 33.90 -15.79
N LYS A 83 1.16 33.18 -16.34
CA LYS A 83 -0.23 33.13 -15.87
C LYS A 83 -0.40 32.05 -14.81
N MET A 84 -0.92 32.44 -13.66
CA MET A 84 -1.17 31.57 -12.52
C MET A 84 -2.46 30.76 -12.76
N SER A 85 -2.45 29.46 -12.43
CA SER A 85 -3.64 28.61 -12.56
C SER A 85 -4.71 28.97 -11.53
N ASP A 86 -5.96 28.62 -11.82
CA ASP A 86 -7.08 28.88 -10.90
C ASP A 86 -6.93 28.10 -9.58
N GLU A 87 -6.31 26.92 -9.62
CA GLU A 87 -6.01 26.12 -8.44
C GLU A 87 -5.01 26.81 -7.52
N THR A 88 -3.92 27.35 -8.08
CA THR A 88 -2.94 28.10 -7.31
C THR A 88 -3.55 29.39 -6.76
N LYS A 89 -4.42 30.08 -7.52
CA LYS A 89 -5.15 31.27 -7.04
C LYS A 89 -6.03 30.94 -5.85
N ARG A 90 -6.76 29.81 -5.89
CA ARG A 90 -7.57 29.32 -4.75
C ARG A 90 -6.71 28.99 -3.54
N TRP A 91 -5.53 28.42 -3.74
CA TRP A 91 -4.61 28.10 -2.64
C TRP A 91 -4.10 29.35 -1.93
N VAL A 92 -3.70 30.39 -2.69
CA VAL A 92 -3.19 31.65 -2.12
C VAL A 92 -4.27 32.44 -1.37
N THR A 93 -5.54 32.30 -1.74
CA THR A 93 -6.65 33.02 -1.10
C THR A 93 -7.26 32.29 0.11
N ILE A 94 -6.88 31.05 0.38
CA ILE A 94 -7.51 30.25 1.44
C ILE A 94 -7.18 30.80 2.84
N GLY A 95 -8.21 30.96 3.67
CA GLY A 95 -8.07 31.43 5.05
C GLY A 95 -7.78 32.94 5.21
N HIS A 96 -7.90 33.73 4.15
CA HIS A 96 -7.85 35.20 4.19
C HIS A 96 -9.25 35.81 4.23
N THR A 97 -9.36 37.05 4.72
CA THR A 97 -10.62 37.80 4.68
C THR A 97 -11.03 38.12 3.22
N PRO A 98 -12.32 38.32 2.92
CA PRO A 98 -12.77 38.62 1.54
C PRO A 98 -12.06 39.83 0.90
N GLU A 99 -11.71 40.82 1.72
CA GLU A 99 -10.98 42.03 1.32
C GLU A 99 -9.54 41.72 0.92
N GLU A 100 -8.84 40.92 1.72
CA GLU A 100 -7.49 40.43 1.42
C GLU A 100 -7.48 39.51 0.20
N GLN A 101 -8.47 38.62 0.07
CA GLN A 101 -8.62 37.76 -1.10
C GLN A 101 -8.76 38.59 -2.39
N ALA A 102 -9.61 39.62 -2.38
CA ALA A 102 -9.77 40.52 -3.51
C ALA A 102 -8.47 41.29 -3.81
N SER A 103 -7.74 41.72 -2.77
CA SER A 103 -6.44 42.40 -2.92
C SER A 103 -5.39 41.48 -3.56
N LEU A 104 -5.26 40.23 -3.09
CA LEU A 104 -4.33 39.23 -3.65
C LEU A 104 -4.65 38.94 -5.11
N LEU A 105 -5.92 38.68 -5.44
CA LEU A 105 -6.35 38.43 -6.81
C LEU A 105 -6.10 39.62 -7.74
N ARG A 106 -6.29 40.85 -7.24
CA ARG A 106 -5.98 42.07 -7.99
C ARG A 106 -4.49 42.22 -8.25
N GLN A 107 -3.64 41.96 -7.27
CA GLN A 107 -2.18 42.01 -7.43
C GLN A 107 -1.70 40.97 -8.44
N ILE A 108 -2.25 39.74 -8.39
CA ILE A 108 -1.97 38.68 -9.37
C ILE A 108 -2.41 39.12 -10.77
N ALA A 109 -3.64 39.64 -10.93
CA ALA A 109 -4.15 40.10 -12.22
C ALA A 109 -3.30 41.22 -12.83
N ASN A 110 -2.81 42.16 -12.00
CA ASN A 110 -1.91 43.21 -12.46
C ASN A 110 -0.56 42.65 -12.93
N ALA A 111 0.04 41.73 -12.17
CA ALA A 111 1.30 41.09 -12.54
C ALA A 111 1.17 40.22 -13.81
N GLU A 112 0.03 39.52 -13.95
CA GLU A 112 -0.33 38.78 -15.15
C GLU A 112 -0.46 39.72 -16.36
N ASN A 113 -1.13 40.86 -16.23
CA ASN A 113 -1.25 41.83 -17.32
C ASN A 113 0.10 42.40 -17.77
N GLU A 114 1.03 42.58 -16.83
CA GLU A 114 2.41 43.01 -17.09
C GLU A 114 3.33 41.88 -17.57
N LYS A 115 2.84 40.63 -17.64
CA LYS A 115 3.59 39.42 -18.01
C LYS A 115 4.83 39.21 -17.14
N LYS A 116 4.76 39.57 -15.86
CA LYS A 116 5.86 39.39 -14.91
C LYS A 116 6.09 37.91 -14.65
N MET A 117 7.33 37.46 -14.86
CA MET A 117 7.73 36.09 -14.55
C MET A 117 7.99 35.90 -13.05
N GLN A 118 8.44 36.92 -12.34
CA GLN A 118 8.67 36.89 -10.90
C GLN A 118 8.07 38.13 -10.25
N TYR A 119 7.32 37.95 -9.16
CA TYR A 119 6.71 39.06 -8.42
C TYR A 119 6.35 38.66 -6.99
N PHE A 120 6.15 39.67 -6.14
CA PHE A 120 5.69 39.51 -4.77
C PHE A 120 4.27 40.05 -4.63
N ILE A 121 3.43 39.31 -3.90
CA ILE A 121 2.10 39.75 -3.47
C ILE A 121 2.04 39.73 -1.95
N SER A 122 1.39 40.74 -1.37
CA SER A 122 1.31 40.85 0.08
C SER A 122 -0.03 41.40 0.55
N VAL A 123 -0.42 40.94 1.73
CA VAL A 123 -1.54 41.40 2.54
C VAL A 123 -1.04 41.54 3.99
N PRO A 124 -1.75 42.25 4.88
CA PRO A 124 -1.31 42.45 6.25
C PRO A 124 -0.97 41.14 6.99
N THR A 125 -1.66 40.06 6.65
CA THR A 125 -1.53 38.74 7.27
C THR A 125 -0.50 37.81 6.59
N ALA A 126 -0.05 38.09 5.36
CA ALA A 126 0.81 37.18 4.62
C ALA A 126 1.51 37.82 3.42
N TYR A 127 2.63 37.24 3.01
CA TYR A 127 3.26 37.52 1.72
C TYR A 127 3.57 36.22 0.96
N TYR A 128 3.58 36.32 -0.36
CA TYR A 128 3.90 35.22 -1.27
C TYR A 128 4.85 35.69 -2.37
N GLU A 129 5.86 34.88 -2.67
CA GLU A 129 6.74 35.01 -3.83
C GLU A 129 6.22 34.11 -4.94
N ILE A 130 5.95 34.69 -6.10
CA ILE A 130 5.44 33.99 -7.27
C ILE A 130 6.52 34.00 -8.37
N GLU A 131 6.78 32.83 -8.95
CA GLU A 131 7.70 32.64 -10.07
C GLU A 131 7.04 31.74 -11.12
N TYR A 132 6.96 32.18 -12.38
CA TYR A 132 6.28 31.51 -13.49
C TYR A 132 4.88 30.99 -13.12
N GLY A 133 4.07 31.83 -12.47
CA GLY A 133 2.71 31.49 -12.07
C GLY A 133 2.61 30.44 -10.95
N LEU A 134 3.75 30.06 -10.34
CA LEU A 134 3.84 29.13 -9.22
C LEU A 134 4.25 29.85 -7.95
N VAL A 135 3.75 29.38 -6.80
CA VAL A 135 4.19 29.90 -5.50
C VAL A 135 5.54 29.28 -5.17
N LYS A 136 6.58 30.12 -5.07
CA LYS A 136 7.94 29.71 -4.69
C LYS A 136 8.11 29.64 -3.18
N GLY A 137 7.46 30.55 -2.47
CA GLY A 137 7.54 30.65 -1.02
C GLY A 137 6.55 31.66 -0.49
N GLY A 138 6.32 31.65 0.81
CA GLY A 138 5.45 32.61 1.48
C GLY A 138 5.52 32.47 2.99
N GLY A 139 5.13 33.53 3.68
CA GLY A 139 5.06 33.57 5.13
C GLY A 139 3.76 34.22 5.58
N LYS A 140 3.16 33.70 6.65
CA LYS A 140 2.09 34.38 7.37
C LYS A 140 2.72 35.25 8.47
N GLY A 141 2.35 36.53 8.50
CA GLY A 141 2.65 37.41 9.63
C GLY A 141 1.91 36.91 10.87
N ALA A 142 2.63 36.79 11.97
CA ALA A 142 2.10 36.42 13.28
C ALA A 142 1.25 37.53 13.89
#